data_AF-A4HXI7-F1
#
_entry.id   AF-A4HXI7-F1
#
_cell.length_a   1.000
_cell.length_b   1.000
_cell.length_c   1.000
_cell.angle_alpha   90.00
_cell.angle_beta   90.00
_cell.angle_gamma   90.00
#
_symmetry.space_group_name_H-M   'P 1'
#
loop_
_entity.id
_entity.type
_entity.pdbx_description
1 polymer ?
#
loop_
_entity_poly.entity_id
_entity_poly.type
_entity_poly.pdbx_seq_one_letter_code
_entity_poly.pdbx_strand_id
1 'polypeptide(L)'
;MSADARIAIIAVVHLALTWVLLRYIADSAMPFYVHREGSSPAGAANGASVRRAVAHEWDQWSPFLVPSQEAYAAQLGRQQRATSAADAVALNSRVVWRSSAFHLTLAIFTYALLRFGVTAPYGRHSWSLGFQLTLPSRVSWMLQESPTIFQVIYHVFLEYPRLMGHSPSWPSLWPSSSSASGPTAAGMPSSHSSADTCHSYWGCVRAACTQQHLGLLLFVIHYVHRSWLYPLSIPATAHDVPLVVTWMATMYCLFNGRLQVLASAGAAATACATDTAAPSLACTPAYTASMGFVRCWRERHELQSLPSSSASVGAVAVRVGWRLLLGLYAVGVLGGSALFFLGQRINMQADYYLVRLRRGDKGSISHGGSKPVGRRAANLHGDALATSSSLEASRDAQHRSSIDGYRIPVGGWFDSVSCANFFGELVEWTGYVIVVAATSAASNGNCLSVTTALEEELLQPLSSSSWWSLMNPIMWLRLVARVFFGGSESRPAALAAFSFLVYVFSNLAPRAVAHHAWYAKTFGDPYTRLGRQALIPGVY
;
A
#
# COMPACT_ATOMS: atom_id res chain seq x y z
N MET A 1 -12.87 23.92 31.74
CA MET A 1 -12.40 22.63 31.19
C MET A 1 -10.89 22.68 31.08
N SER A 2 -10.15 21.67 31.56
CA SER A 2 -8.69 21.62 31.42
C SER A 2 -8.29 21.49 29.95
N ALA A 3 -7.05 21.86 29.62
CA ALA A 3 -6.51 21.65 28.26
C ALA A 3 -6.56 20.16 27.86
N ASP A 4 -6.23 19.26 28.79
CA ASP A 4 -6.25 17.81 28.56
C ASP A 4 -7.67 17.29 28.29
N ALA A 5 -8.67 17.76 29.05
CA ALA A 5 -10.06 17.38 28.80
C ALA A 5 -10.54 17.85 27.42
N ARG A 6 -10.14 19.06 27.00
CA ARG A 6 -10.44 19.56 25.64
C ARG A 6 -9.83 18.67 24.56
N ILE A 7 -8.55 18.32 24.71
CA ILE A 7 -7.82 17.47 23.77
C ILE A 7 -8.45 16.07 23.69
N ALA A 8 -8.82 15.48 24.84
CA ALA A 8 -9.48 14.19 24.89
C ALA A 8 -10.84 14.20 24.18
N ILE A 9 -11.66 15.22 24.41
CA ILE A 9 -12.95 15.38 23.72
C ILE A 9 -12.75 15.50 22.20
N ILE A 10 -11.82 16.35 21.76
CA ILE A 10 -11.52 16.50 20.32
C ILE A 10 -11.07 15.17 19.73
N ALA A 11 -10.18 14.43 20.41
CA ALA A 11 -9.70 13.14 19.95
C ALA A 11 -10.82 12.09 19.86
N VAL A 12 -11.71 12.02 20.86
CA VAL A 12 -12.85 11.10 20.85
C VAL A 12 -13.82 11.43 19.71
N VAL A 13 -14.15 12.72 19.52
CA VAL A 13 -15.01 13.17 18.41
C VAL A 13 -14.34 12.87 17.06
N HIS A 14 -13.04 13.10 16.93
CA HIS A 14 -12.27 12.81 15.72
C HIS A 14 -12.31 11.32 15.38
N LEU A 15 -12.10 10.44 16.37
CA LEU A 15 -12.17 8.99 16.19
C LEU A 15 -13.59 8.52 15.82
N ALA A 16 -14.62 9.07 16.46
CA ALA A 16 -16.01 8.75 16.12
C ALA A 16 -16.36 9.14 14.68
N LEU A 17 -15.95 10.34 14.24
CA LEU A 17 -16.14 10.78 12.85
C LEU A 17 -15.32 9.95 11.87
N THR A 18 -14.08 9.58 12.23
CA THR A 18 -13.24 8.68 11.44
C THR A 18 -13.93 7.33 11.24
N TRP A 19 -14.56 6.78 12.29
CA TRP A 19 -15.35 5.54 12.20
C TRP A 19 -16.53 5.63 11.24
N VAL A 20 -17.30 6.73 11.31
CA VAL A 20 -18.42 6.98 10.38
C VAL A 20 -17.92 7.04 8.94
N LEU A 21 -16.79 7.72 8.71
CA LEU A 21 -16.19 7.87 7.39
C LEU A 21 -15.57 6.58 6.85
N LEU A 22 -14.97 5.74 7.71
CA LEU A 22 -14.51 4.38 7.34
C LEU A 22 -15.66 3.54 6.80
N ARG A 23 -16.83 3.60 7.45
CA ARG A 23 -18.02 2.91 6.98
C ARG A 23 -18.53 3.50 5.66
N TYR A 24 -18.66 4.82 5.57
CA TYR A 24 -19.13 5.49 4.36
C TYR A 24 -18.24 5.19 3.14
N ILE A 25 -16.92 5.25 3.29
CA ILE A 25 -15.99 5.00 2.18
C ILE A 25 -16.05 3.52 1.75
N ALA A 26 -16.21 2.58 2.68
CA ALA A 26 -16.33 1.16 2.36
C ALA A 26 -17.70 0.77 1.76
N ASP A 27 -18.76 1.45 2.17
CA ASP A 27 -20.13 1.13 1.75
C ASP A 27 -20.52 1.85 0.44
N SER A 28 -19.96 3.03 0.16
CA SER A 28 -20.43 3.90 -0.93
C SER A 28 -19.32 4.44 -1.85
N ALA A 29 -18.29 5.08 -1.30
CA ALA A 29 -17.33 5.80 -2.16
C ALA A 29 -16.31 4.89 -2.86
N MET A 30 -15.84 3.84 -2.17
CA MET A 30 -14.88 2.86 -2.67
C MET A 30 -15.27 1.45 -2.19
N PRO A 31 -16.38 0.88 -2.72
CA PRO A 31 -16.90 -0.41 -2.27
C PRO A 31 -16.03 -1.59 -2.71
N PHE A 32 -16.02 -2.64 -1.88
CA PHE A 32 -15.48 -3.96 -2.23
C PHE A 32 -16.61 -4.90 -2.65
N TYR A 33 -16.42 -5.64 -3.74
CA TYR A 33 -17.40 -6.56 -4.31
C TYR A 33 -16.96 -8.02 -4.12
N VAL A 34 -17.91 -8.89 -3.78
CA VAL A 34 -17.68 -10.33 -3.60
C VAL A 34 -18.63 -11.17 -4.45
N HIS A 35 -18.20 -12.37 -4.81
CA HIS A 35 -19.06 -13.41 -5.35
C HIS A 35 -19.27 -14.53 -4.34
N ARG A 36 -20.53 -15.00 -4.20
CA ARG A 36 -20.92 -16.14 -3.35
C ARG A 36 -21.73 -17.13 -4.17
N GLU A 37 -21.25 -18.35 -4.27
CA GLU A 37 -21.94 -19.44 -4.95
C GLU A 37 -23.10 -19.99 -4.08
N GLY A 38 -24.20 -20.42 -4.70
CA GLY A 38 -25.38 -20.96 -4.01
C GLY A 38 -26.45 -19.95 -3.57
N SER A 39 -26.20 -18.64 -3.68
CA SER A 39 -27.24 -17.61 -3.46
C SER A 39 -27.78 -17.08 -4.79
N SER A 40 -28.58 -17.86 -5.50
CA SER A 40 -29.45 -17.24 -6.51
C SER A 40 -30.45 -16.35 -5.76
N PRO A 41 -30.61 -15.06 -6.09
CA PRO A 41 -31.67 -14.26 -5.47
C PRO A 41 -32.97 -14.99 -5.78
N ALA A 42 -33.77 -15.31 -4.75
CA ALA A 42 -35.01 -16.08 -4.84
C ALA A 42 -36.14 -15.41 -5.66
N GLY A 43 -35.81 -14.64 -6.70
CA GLY A 43 -36.73 -14.02 -7.66
C GLY A 43 -36.15 -13.86 -9.07
N ALA A 44 -35.01 -14.47 -9.42
CA ALA A 44 -34.43 -14.37 -10.78
C ALA A 44 -34.88 -15.49 -11.74
N ALA A 45 -36.08 -16.07 -11.53
CA ALA A 45 -36.67 -17.03 -12.47
C ALA A 45 -37.26 -16.38 -13.74
N ASN A 46 -37.25 -15.05 -13.87
CA ASN A 46 -37.63 -14.37 -15.10
C ASN A 46 -36.40 -13.87 -15.83
N GLY A 47 -36.08 -14.54 -16.94
CA GLY A 47 -35.02 -14.14 -17.86
C GLY A 47 -35.25 -12.72 -18.39
N ALA A 48 -34.35 -11.81 -18.03
CA ALA A 48 -34.11 -10.56 -18.74
C ALA A 48 -32.77 -9.99 -18.29
N SER A 49 -31.87 -9.86 -19.28
CA SER A 49 -30.71 -8.97 -19.37
C SER A 49 -29.78 -8.83 -18.16
N VAL A 50 -28.49 -9.07 -18.44
CA VAL A 50 -27.31 -8.50 -17.77
C VAL A 50 -27.68 -7.17 -17.11
N ARG A 51 -27.90 -7.16 -15.78
CA ARG A 51 -28.01 -5.91 -15.02
C ARG A 51 -26.65 -5.25 -15.05
N ARG A 52 -26.44 -4.47 -16.11
CA ARG A 52 -25.49 -3.36 -16.18
C ARG A 52 -25.48 -2.71 -14.81
N ALA A 53 -24.29 -2.62 -14.19
CA ALA A 53 -24.08 -2.00 -12.88
C ALA A 53 -25.11 -0.90 -12.69
N VAL A 54 -26.07 -1.14 -11.78
CA VAL A 54 -27.26 -0.31 -11.59
C VAL A 54 -26.79 1.12 -11.68
N ALA A 55 -27.22 1.82 -12.73
CA ALA A 55 -26.98 3.24 -12.85
C ALA A 55 -27.49 3.83 -11.53
N HIS A 56 -26.58 4.45 -10.78
CA HIS A 56 -26.85 5.04 -9.48
C HIS A 56 -28.11 5.92 -9.59
N GLU A 57 -29.27 5.36 -9.26
CA GLU A 57 -30.47 6.14 -9.03
C GLU A 57 -30.16 6.95 -7.77
N TRP A 58 -30.13 8.27 -7.95
CA TRP A 58 -29.87 9.23 -6.88
C TRP A 58 -30.87 9.08 -5.71
N ASP A 59 -31.98 8.40 -5.95
CA ASP A 59 -33.11 8.24 -5.02
C ASP A 59 -32.92 7.11 -3.99
N GLN A 60 -31.86 6.29 -4.08
CA GLN A 60 -31.54 5.25 -3.08
C GLN A 60 -30.57 5.72 -1.99
N TRP A 61 -30.23 7.02 -1.94
CA TRP A 61 -29.31 7.65 -0.97
C TRP A 61 -29.86 7.82 0.46
N SER A 62 -30.90 7.10 0.84
CA SER A 62 -31.32 7.05 2.24
C SER A 62 -30.99 5.73 2.93
N PRO A 63 -29.71 5.31 3.01
CA PRO A 63 -29.30 4.25 3.91
C PRO A 63 -29.59 4.62 5.38
N PHE A 64 -29.72 5.91 5.67
CA PHE A 64 -30.14 6.45 6.97
C PHE A 64 -31.63 6.25 7.29
N LEU A 65 -32.46 5.86 6.31
CA LEU A 65 -33.91 5.63 6.50
C LEU A 65 -34.29 4.13 6.49
N VAL A 66 -33.31 3.22 6.61
CA VAL A 66 -33.63 1.80 6.69
C VAL A 66 -34.14 1.45 8.11
N PRO A 67 -35.28 0.74 8.26
CA PRO A 67 -35.95 0.55 9.56
C PRO A 67 -35.11 -0.18 10.63
N SER A 68 -34.12 -0.97 10.21
CA SER A 68 -33.26 -1.74 11.12
C SER A 68 -31.85 -1.88 10.57
N GLN A 69 -30.86 -2.08 11.47
CA GLN A 69 -29.47 -2.34 11.08
C GLN A 69 -29.32 -3.61 10.22
N GLU A 70 -30.15 -4.61 10.48
CA GLU A 70 -30.17 -5.86 9.70
C GLU A 70 -30.67 -5.63 8.27
N ALA A 71 -31.76 -4.85 8.10
CA ALA A 71 -32.26 -4.50 6.78
C ALA A 71 -31.24 -3.67 6.00
N TYR A 72 -30.51 -2.76 6.67
CA TYR A 72 -29.41 -2.00 6.05
C TYR A 72 -28.29 -2.93 5.59
N ALA A 73 -27.82 -3.81 6.48
CA ALA A 73 -26.76 -4.76 6.17
C ALA A 73 -27.16 -5.71 5.03
N ALA A 74 -28.42 -6.16 4.99
CA ALA A 74 -28.95 -7.01 3.93
C ALA A 74 -29.08 -6.27 2.59
N GLN A 75 -29.55 -5.02 2.58
CA GLN A 75 -29.63 -4.20 1.38
C GLN A 75 -28.23 -3.92 0.79
N LEU A 76 -27.29 -3.48 1.62
CA LEU A 76 -25.94 -3.18 1.16
C LEU A 76 -25.18 -4.45 0.72
N GLY A 77 -25.34 -5.54 1.50
CA GLY A 77 -24.82 -6.85 1.12
C GLY A 77 -25.36 -7.33 -0.22
N ARG A 78 -26.58 -6.93 -0.63
CA ARG A 78 -27.09 -7.19 -1.99
C ARG A 78 -26.43 -6.30 -3.06
N GLN A 79 -26.13 -5.05 -2.76
CA GLN A 79 -25.50 -4.12 -3.72
C GLN A 79 -24.02 -4.44 -4.00
N GLN A 80 -23.30 -4.96 -3.01
CA GLN A 80 -21.88 -5.32 -3.11
C GLN A 80 -21.64 -6.79 -3.55
N ARG A 81 -22.70 -7.49 -4.01
CA ARG A 81 -22.59 -8.85 -4.56
C ARG A 81 -22.54 -8.83 -6.07
N ALA A 82 -21.55 -9.51 -6.64
CA ALA A 82 -21.41 -9.70 -8.07
C ALA A 82 -22.06 -11.02 -8.54
N THR A 83 -22.50 -11.02 -9.80
CA THR A 83 -23.12 -12.17 -10.47
C THR A 83 -22.14 -13.33 -10.69
N SER A 84 -20.86 -13.04 -10.86
CA SER A 84 -19.80 -14.03 -11.01
C SER A 84 -18.52 -13.59 -10.33
N ALA A 85 -17.61 -14.55 -10.14
CA ALA A 85 -16.22 -14.34 -9.76
C ALA A 85 -15.52 -13.26 -10.63
N ALA A 86 -15.65 -13.39 -11.95
CA ALA A 86 -15.01 -12.50 -12.91
C ALA A 86 -15.59 -11.08 -12.82
N ASP A 87 -16.90 -10.96 -12.63
CA ASP A 87 -17.56 -9.67 -12.45
C ASP A 87 -17.09 -8.97 -11.17
N ALA A 88 -16.93 -9.72 -10.07
CA ALA A 88 -16.41 -9.17 -8.81
C ALA A 88 -14.99 -8.61 -8.98
N VAL A 89 -14.10 -9.36 -9.63
CA VAL A 89 -12.72 -8.92 -9.93
C VAL A 89 -12.72 -7.68 -10.83
N ALA A 90 -13.58 -7.64 -11.87
CA ALA A 90 -13.68 -6.50 -12.77
C ALA A 90 -14.19 -5.23 -12.06
N LEU A 91 -15.21 -5.35 -11.21
CA LEU A 91 -15.75 -4.24 -10.43
C LEU A 91 -14.73 -3.71 -9.41
N ASN A 92 -14.09 -4.59 -8.65
CA ASN A 92 -13.03 -4.21 -7.72
C ASN A 92 -11.88 -3.51 -8.44
N SER A 93 -11.47 -4.06 -9.59
CA SER A 93 -10.36 -3.48 -10.33
C SER A 93 -10.68 -2.08 -10.86
N ARG A 94 -11.92 -1.86 -11.29
CA ARG A 94 -12.40 -0.54 -11.70
C ARG A 94 -12.39 0.48 -10.56
N VAL A 95 -12.77 0.09 -9.34
CA VAL A 95 -12.70 0.97 -8.16
C VAL A 95 -11.26 1.38 -7.88
N VAL A 96 -10.32 0.43 -7.86
CA VAL A 96 -8.90 0.72 -7.61
C VAL A 96 -8.31 1.59 -8.72
N TRP A 97 -8.64 1.31 -9.99
CA TRP A 97 -8.16 2.11 -11.12
C TRP A 97 -8.64 3.57 -11.04
N ARG A 98 -9.95 3.80 -10.84
CA ARG A 98 -10.53 5.15 -10.73
C ARG A 98 -9.95 5.92 -9.55
N SER A 99 -9.79 5.23 -8.43
CA SER A 99 -9.20 5.81 -7.22
C SER A 99 -7.73 6.14 -7.41
N SER A 100 -6.96 5.29 -8.09
CA SER A 100 -5.56 5.58 -8.42
C SER A 100 -5.43 6.77 -9.38
N ALA A 101 -6.32 6.89 -10.37
CA ALA A 101 -6.38 8.05 -11.25
C ALA A 101 -6.67 9.34 -10.47
N PHE A 102 -7.66 9.31 -9.56
CA PHE A 102 -7.94 10.42 -8.66
C PHE A 102 -6.74 10.77 -7.77
N HIS A 103 -6.02 9.77 -7.25
CA HIS A 103 -4.84 9.97 -6.43
C HIS A 103 -3.71 10.68 -7.20
N LEU A 104 -3.50 10.31 -8.47
CA LEU A 104 -2.54 10.98 -9.36
C LEU A 104 -2.94 12.42 -9.64
N THR A 105 -4.23 12.67 -9.89
CA THR A 105 -4.76 14.04 -10.03
C THR A 105 -4.51 14.85 -8.76
N LEU A 106 -4.81 14.29 -7.59
CA LEU A 106 -4.56 14.92 -6.30
C LEU A 106 -3.06 15.23 -6.09
N ALA A 107 -2.17 14.33 -6.53
CA ALA A 107 -0.73 14.54 -6.46
C ALA A 107 -0.28 15.76 -7.27
N ILE A 108 -0.76 15.91 -8.51
CA ILE A 108 -0.46 17.08 -9.36
C ILE A 108 -0.89 18.38 -8.68
N PHE A 109 -2.14 18.44 -8.20
CA PHE A 109 -2.66 19.61 -7.49
C PHE A 109 -1.86 19.91 -6.22
N THR A 110 -1.51 18.88 -5.44
CA THR A 110 -0.75 19.01 -4.19
C THR A 110 0.65 19.57 -4.47
N TYR A 111 1.35 19.04 -5.48
CA TYR A 111 2.66 19.55 -5.86
C TYR A 111 2.59 21.01 -6.30
N ALA A 112 1.65 21.36 -7.18
CA ALA A 112 1.49 22.74 -7.66
C ALA A 112 1.18 23.70 -6.51
N LEU A 113 0.25 23.33 -5.63
CA LEU A 113 -0.14 24.11 -4.47
C LEU A 113 1.04 24.32 -3.51
N LEU A 114 1.79 23.27 -3.18
CA LEU A 114 2.92 23.36 -2.24
C LEU A 114 4.17 24.00 -2.85
N ARG A 115 4.35 23.89 -4.18
CA ARG A 115 5.51 24.46 -4.86
C ARG A 115 5.36 25.95 -5.15
N PHE A 116 4.13 26.38 -5.47
CA PHE A 116 3.86 27.73 -6.00
C PHE A 116 2.82 28.52 -5.21
N GLY A 117 1.92 27.87 -4.48
CA GLY A 117 0.80 28.52 -3.79
C GLY A 117 1.07 28.84 -2.32
N VAL A 118 1.31 27.81 -1.51
CA VAL A 118 1.43 27.93 -0.04
C VAL A 118 2.57 27.09 0.51
N THR A 119 3.18 27.56 1.59
CA THR A 119 4.07 26.70 2.39
C THR A 119 3.22 25.79 3.27
N ALA A 120 3.58 24.50 3.34
CA ALA A 120 2.84 23.51 4.13
C ALA A 120 2.64 24.02 5.59
N PRO A 121 1.38 24.14 6.08
CA PRO A 121 1.04 24.75 7.36
C PRO A 121 1.32 23.80 8.54
N TYR A 122 2.56 23.36 8.67
CA TYR A 122 2.97 22.31 9.59
C TYR A 122 4.32 22.64 10.24
N GLY A 123 4.56 22.14 11.46
CA GLY A 123 5.81 22.39 12.19
C GLY A 123 6.06 23.87 12.38
N ARG A 124 7.17 24.39 11.84
CA ARG A 124 7.56 25.81 11.88
C ARG A 124 6.68 26.74 11.03
N HIS A 125 5.58 26.26 10.49
CA HIS A 125 4.61 27.04 9.75
C HIS A 125 3.18 26.75 10.24
N SER A 126 3.01 26.13 11.41
CA SER A 126 1.68 25.75 11.93
C SER A 126 0.71 26.92 12.06
N TRP A 127 1.22 28.14 12.27
CA TRP A 127 0.40 29.34 12.44
C TRP A 127 0.01 30.02 11.11
N SER A 128 0.50 29.54 9.96
CA SER A 128 0.34 30.25 8.67
C SER A 128 -1.11 30.35 8.20
N LEU A 129 -2.00 29.47 8.66
CA LEU A 129 -3.43 29.51 8.33
C LEU A 129 -4.28 30.34 9.31
N GLY A 130 -3.72 30.79 10.44
CA GLY A 130 -4.47 31.55 11.44
C GLY A 130 -5.54 30.76 12.22
N PHE A 131 -5.62 29.44 12.07
CA PHE A 131 -6.56 28.62 12.85
C PHE A 131 -6.13 28.49 14.32
N GLN A 132 -7.07 28.75 15.23
CA GLN A 132 -6.82 28.75 16.67
C GLN A 132 -6.92 27.37 17.32
N LEU A 133 -7.66 26.44 16.72
CA LEU A 133 -7.84 25.11 17.29
C LEU A 133 -6.68 24.21 16.86
N THR A 134 -5.82 23.88 17.82
CA THR A 134 -4.64 23.06 17.61
C THR A 134 -4.66 21.81 18.51
N LEU A 135 -3.92 20.79 18.09
CA LEU A 135 -3.66 19.59 18.88
C LEU A 135 -2.16 19.48 19.15
N PRO A 136 -1.75 18.98 20.34
CA PRO A 136 -0.38 18.59 20.56
C PRO A 136 0.09 17.65 19.46
N SER A 137 1.31 17.84 18.96
CA SER A 137 1.88 17.04 17.87
C SER A 137 1.65 15.53 18.08
N ARG A 138 1.87 15.00 19.29
CA ARG A 138 1.68 13.57 19.57
C ARG A 138 0.28 13.07 19.21
N VAL A 139 -0.74 13.81 19.63
CA VAL A 139 -2.15 13.45 19.41
C VAL A 139 -2.50 13.61 17.93
N SER A 140 -2.03 14.68 17.29
CA SER A 140 -2.25 14.87 15.84
C SER A 140 -1.71 13.71 15.01
N TRP A 141 -0.46 13.26 15.26
CA TRP A 141 0.13 12.15 14.52
C TRP A 141 -0.63 10.83 14.74
N MET A 142 -1.00 10.56 15.99
CA MET A 142 -1.80 9.37 16.31
C MET A 142 -3.14 9.39 15.57
N LEU A 143 -3.83 10.54 15.50
CA LEU A 143 -5.13 10.63 14.86
C LEU A 143 -5.06 10.67 13.32
N GLN A 144 -4.09 11.37 12.75
CA GLN A 144 -4.12 11.68 11.32
C GLN A 144 -3.74 10.48 10.44
N GLU A 145 -2.90 9.57 10.94
CA GLU A 145 -2.37 8.44 10.15
C GLU A 145 -2.98 7.08 10.51
N SER A 146 -3.60 6.96 11.70
CA SER A 146 -4.32 5.75 12.11
C SER A 146 -5.43 5.28 11.17
N PRO A 147 -6.14 6.12 10.39
CA PRO A 147 -7.16 5.63 9.47
C PRO A 147 -6.62 4.63 8.46
N THR A 148 -5.33 4.73 8.10
CA THR A 148 -4.67 3.76 7.22
C THR A 148 -4.69 2.35 7.82
N ILE A 149 -4.40 2.22 9.11
CA ILE A 149 -4.44 0.96 9.86
C ILE A 149 -5.89 0.52 10.05
N PHE A 150 -6.78 1.45 10.38
CA PHE A 150 -8.19 1.15 10.61
C PHE A 150 -8.88 0.61 9.35
N GLN A 151 -8.49 1.04 8.15
CA GLN A 151 -9.01 0.46 6.90
C GLN A 151 -8.68 -1.03 6.76
N VAL A 152 -7.47 -1.44 7.13
CA VAL A 152 -7.05 -2.85 7.10
C VAL A 152 -7.87 -3.65 8.11
N ILE A 153 -7.98 -3.15 9.35
CA ILE A 153 -8.75 -3.80 10.41
C ILE A 153 -10.24 -3.89 10.02
N TYR A 154 -10.82 -2.80 9.53
CA TYR A 154 -12.21 -2.74 9.11
C TYR A 154 -12.49 -3.75 7.98
N HIS A 155 -11.63 -3.81 6.97
CA HIS A 155 -11.79 -4.76 5.87
C HIS A 155 -11.78 -6.22 6.35
N VAL A 156 -10.75 -6.58 7.13
CA VAL A 156 -10.51 -7.95 7.58
C VAL A 156 -11.55 -8.44 8.59
N PHE A 157 -11.88 -7.62 9.58
CA PHE A 157 -12.71 -8.04 10.71
C PHE A 157 -14.20 -7.73 10.55
N LEU A 158 -14.57 -6.78 9.69
CA LEU A 158 -15.94 -6.30 9.59
C LEU A 158 -16.49 -6.40 8.17
N GLU A 159 -15.85 -5.76 7.20
CA GLU A 159 -16.38 -5.68 5.83
C GLU A 159 -16.45 -7.05 5.16
N TYR A 160 -15.33 -7.77 5.07
CA TYR A 160 -15.27 -9.03 4.35
C TYR A 160 -16.17 -10.11 4.97
N PRO A 161 -16.13 -10.37 6.30
CA PRO A 161 -17.06 -11.30 6.93
C PRO A 161 -18.53 -10.90 6.70
N ARG A 162 -18.87 -9.60 6.83
CA ARG A 162 -20.23 -9.09 6.61
C ARG A 162 -20.72 -9.34 5.19
N LEU A 163 -19.89 -9.05 4.19
CA LEU A 163 -20.22 -9.29 2.78
C LEU A 163 -20.48 -10.77 2.49
N MET A 164 -19.75 -11.64 3.19
CA MET A 164 -19.90 -13.09 3.12
C MET A 164 -21.09 -13.63 3.94
N GLY A 165 -21.78 -12.78 4.70
CA GLY A 165 -22.95 -13.13 5.50
C GLY A 165 -22.63 -13.66 6.89
N HIS A 166 -21.46 -13.34 7.43
CA HIS A 166 -21.03 -13.69 8.78
C HIS A 166 -20.92 -12.44 9.66
N SER A 167 -21.29 -12.56 10.92
CA SER A 167 -21.09 -11.53 11.94
C SER A 167 -20.23 -12.09 13.08
N PRO A 168 -19.55 -11.25 13.87
CA PRO A 168 -18.95 -11.69 15.11
C PRO A 168 -20.04 -12.35 15.98
N SER A 169 -19.81 -13.59 16.42
CA SER A 169 -20.66 -14.18 17.45
C SER A 169 -20.45 -13.38 18.73
N TRP A 170 -21.42 -12.52 19.08
CA TRP A 170 -21.54 -12.11 20.46
C TRP A 170 -21.91 -13.36 21.25
N PRO A 171 -21.20 -13.74 22.33
CA PRO A 171 -21.75 -14.65 23.31
C PRO A 171 -23.09 -14.03 23.73
N SER A 172 -24.19 -14.70 23.43
CA SER A 172 -25.48 -14.23 23.86
C SER A 172 -25.45 -14.20 25.39
N LEU A 173 -25.50 -13.00 25.98
CA LEU A 173 -25.66 -12.85 27.44
C LEU A 173 -26.99 -13.46 27.92
N TRP A 174 -27.90 -13.78 27.00
CA TRP A 174 -29.12 -14.53 27.24
C TRP A 174 -29.08 -15.89 26.54
N PRO A 175 -29.41 -17.00 27.22
CA PRO A 175 -29.51 -18.31 26.59
C PRO A 175 -30.70 -18.29 25.64
N SER A 176 -30.45 -18.40 24.33
CA SER A 176 -31.49 -18.74 23.37
C SER A 176 -31.86 -20.21 23.54
N SER A 177 -33.16 -20.44 23.75
CA SER A 177 -33.78 -21.75 23.86
C SER A 177 -33.50 -22.60 22.62
N SER A 178 -33.07 -23.83 22.88
CA SER A 178 -32.90 -24.93 21.92
C SER A 178 -34.09 -25.07 20.94
N SER A 179 -33.84 -24.91 19.65
CA SER A 179 -34.74 -25.41 18.61
C SER A 179 -33.99 -26.41 17.72
N ALA A 180 -34.32 -27.68 17.97
CA ALA A 180 -34.33 -28.84 17.08
C ALA A 180 -33.19 -29.00 16.05
N SER A 181 -32.25 -29.87 16.42
CA SER A 181 -31.37 -30.64 15.54
C SER A 181 -32.16 -31.46 14.51
N GLY A 182 -32.01 -31.14 13.22
CA GLY A 182 -32.30 -32.03 12.08
C GLY A 182 -31.04 -32.74 11.59
N PRO A 183 -31.14 -33.90 10.92
CA PRO A 183 -30.14 -34.95 10.99
C PRO A 183 -28.89 -34.66 10.16
N THR A 184 -27.73 -34.81 10.81
CA THR A 184 -26.41 -34.87 10.18
C THR A 184 -26.31 -36.12 9.31
N ALA A 185 -26.29 -35.93 7.99
CA ALA A 185 -25.87 -36.97 7.07
C ALA A 185 -24.40 -37.33 7.36
N ALA A 186 -24.19 -38.57 7.82
CA ALA A 186 -22.88 -39.18 7.98
C ALA A 186 -22.26 -39.39 6.59
N GLY A 187 -21.26 -38.58 6.24
CA GLY A 187 -20.52 -38.67 4.98
C GLY A 187 -19.04 -38.34 5.21
N MET A 188 -18.23 -39.40 5.22
CA MET A 188 -16.76 -39.54 5.20
C MET A 188 -15.83 -38.31 5.35
N PRO A 189 -14.79 -38.40 6.19
CA PRO A 189 -13.75 -37.38 6.28
C PRO A 189 -12.79 -37.51 5.09
N SER A 190 -12.95 -36.66 4.08
CA SER A 190 -11.88 -36.41 3.11
C SER A 190 -10.80 -35.58 3.82
N SER A 191 -9.70 -36.24 4.16
CA SER A 191 -8.52 -35.68 4.85
C SER A 191 -7.66 -34.78 3.96
N HIS A 192 -8.26 -34.03 3.03
CA HIS A 192 -7.61 -32.87 2.46
C HIS A 192 -7.98 -31.70 3.35
N SER A 193 -7.03 -31.29 4.19
CA SER A 193 -7.00 -29.97 4.81
C SER A 193 -6.99 -28.92 3.70
N SER A 194 -8.14 -28.65 3.09
CA SER A 194 -8.32 -27.50 2.22
C SER A 194 -8.13 -26.29 3.13
N ALA A 195 -7.03 -25.58 2.91
CA ALA A 195 -6.90 -24.24 3.44
C ALA A 195 -8.10 -23.42 2.94
N ASP A 196 -8.92 -22.98 3.89
CA ASP A 196 -9.67 -21.72 3.86
C ASP A 196 -10.81 -21.57 2.84
N THR A 197 -11.98 -22.04 3.26
CA THR A 197 -13.29 -21.57 2.80
C THR A 197 -14.00 -20.79 3.92
N CYS A 198 -14.61 -19.64 3.58
CA CYS A 198 -15.28 -18.72 4.52
C CYS A 198 -16.65 -19.28 4.98
N HIS A 199 -16.62 -20.35 5.79
CA HIS A 199 -17.82 -20.99 6.37
C HIS A 199 -18.15 -20.52 7.79
N SER A 200 -17.29 -19.73 8.41
CA SER A 200 -17.52 -19.12 9.73
C SER A 200 -16.93 -17.71 9.74
N TYR A 201 -17.35 -16.86 10.68
CA TYR A 201 -16.74 -15.53 10.88
C TYR A 201 -15.21 -15.58 10.86
N TRP A 202 -14.61 -16.46 11.66
CA TRP A 202 -13.15 -16.62 11.72
C TRP A 202 -12.54 -17.24 10.46
N GLY A 203 -13.26 -18.11 9.76
CA GLY A 203 -12.88 -18.57 8.43
C GLY A 203 -12.80 -17.43 7.42
N CYS A 204 -13.73 -16.47 7.50
CA CYS A 204 -13.74 -15.28 6.65
C CYS A 204 -12.65 -14.28 7.02
N VAL A 205 -12.40 -14.07 8.31
CA VAL A 205 -11.27 -13.26 8.78
C VAL A 205 -9.95 -13.83 8.28
N ARG A 206 -9.76 -15.15 8.40
CA ARG A 206 -8.56 -15.82 7.90
C ARG A 206 -8.44 -15.69 6.39
N ALA A 207 -9.52 -15.92 5.65
CA ALA A 207 -9.55 -15.72 4.20
C ALA A 207 -9.17 -14.27 3.84
N ALA A 208 -9.77 -13.27 4.50
CA ALA A 208 -9.45 -11.86 4.25
C ALA A 208 -7.97 -11.54 4.52
N CYS A 209 -7.36 -12.15 5.53
CA CYS A 209 -5.92 -12.03 5.82
C CYS A 209 -5.06 -12.70 4.75
N THR A 210 -5.37 -13.95 4.37
CA THR A 210 -4.58 -14.69 3.37
C THR A 210 -4.69 -14.07 1.99
N GLN A 211 -5.77 -13.34 1.69
CA GLN A 211 -5.93 -12.63 0.42
C GLN A 211 -4.99 -11.43 0.27
N GLN A 212 -4.41 -10.91 1.36
CA GLN A 212 -3.56 -9.71 1.28
C GLN A 212 -2.16 -10.06 0.73
N HIS A 213 -1.61 -9.18 -0.11
CA HIS A 213 -0.23 -9.32 -0.57
C HIS A 213 0.78 -8.75 0.46
N LEU A 214 2.03 -9.22 0.37
CA LEU A 214 3.17 -8.82 1.20
C LEU A 214 3.37 -7.29 1.29
N GLY A 215 3.14 -6.58 0.18
CA GLY A 215 3.13 -5.12 0.17
C GLY A 215 2.26 -4.50 1.27
N LEU A 216 1.02 -4.96 1.49
CA LEU A 216 0.14 -4.39 2.51
C LEU A 216 0.70 -4.58 3.92
N LEU A 217 1.41 -5.69 4.17
CA LEU A 217 2.12 -5.88 5.43
C LEU A 217 3.23 -4.84 5.62
N LEU A 218 4.07 -4.61 4.59
CA LEU A 218 5.10 -3.57 4.64
C LEU A 218 4.50 -2.19 4.88
N PHE A 219 3.41 -1.88 4.17
CA PHE A 219 2.64 -0.65 4.36
C PHE A 219 2.12 -0.51 5.81
N VAL A 220 1.53 -1.55 6.40
CA VAL A 220 1.08 -1.53 7.80
C VAL A 220 2.24 -1.33 8.78
N ILE A 221 3.40 -1.96 8.56
CA ILE A 221 4.59 -1.78 9.41
C ILE A 221 4.98 -0.30 9.49
N HIS A 222 5.02 0.39 8.34
CA HIS A 222 5.29 1.83 8.29
C HIS A 222 4.28 2.62 9.14
N TYR A 223 2.98 2.42 8.90
CA TYR A 223 1.96 3.22 9.55
C TYR A 223 1.81 2.92 11.04
N VAL A 224 2.08 1.70 11.50
CA VAL A 224 2.18 1.40 12.94
C VAL A 224 3.33 2.19 13.56
N HIS A 225 4.49 2.22 12.92
CA HIS A 225 5.61 3.03 13.41
C HIS A 225 5.25 4.51 13.42
N ARG A 226 4.75 5.07 12.32
CA ARG A 226 4.44 6.50 12.21
C ARG A 226 3.29 6.97 13.10
N SER A 227 2.21 6.20 13.18
CA SER A 227 1.00 6.60 13.87
C SER A 227 1.09 6.34 15.37
N TRP A 228 1.71 5.24 15.79
CA TRP A 228 1.59 4.79 17.19
C TRP A 228 2.91 4.83 17.96
N LEU A 229 4.05 4.54 17.31
CA LEU A 229 5.35 4.46 17.99
C LEU A 229 6.13 5.79 17.96
N TYR A 230 6.28 6.38 16.78
CA TYR A 230 6.99 7.65 16.60
C TYR A 230 6.42 8.78 17.46
N PRO A 231 5.09 8.95 17.63
CA PRO A 231 4.54 10.06 18.41
C PRO A 231 4.91 10.00 19.89
N LEU A 232 5.19 8.81 20.44
CA LEU A 232 5.69 8.65 21.80
C LEU A 232 7.06 9.31 22.00
N SER A 233 7.81 9.48 20.91
CA SER A 233 9.16 10.06 20.93
C SER A 233 9.17 11.57 20.73
N ILE A 234 8.12 12.14 20.16
CA ILE A 234 8.00 13.59 19.95
C ILE A 234 8.01 14.30 21.31
N PRO A 235 8.86 15.31 21.57
CA PRO A 235 8.85 16.02 22.84
C PRO A 235 7.55 16.85 23.01
N ALA A 236 7.10 17.04 24.26
CA ALA A 236 5.92 17.87 24.55
C ALA A 236 6.08 19.34 24.12
N THR A 237 7.33 19.79 23.91
CA THR A 237 7.68 21.13 23.41
C THR A 237 7.57 21.27 21.90
N ALA A 238 7.22 20.19 21.16
CA ALA A 238 7.00 20.28 19.73
C ALA A 238 5.80 21.18 19.43
N HIS A 239 5.88 21.95 18.33
CA HIS A 239 4.78 22.82 17.89
C HIS A 239 3.47 22.04 17.75
N ASP A 240 2.38 22.63 18.20
CA ASP A 240 1.06 22.09 17.97
C ASP A 240 0.71 22.11 16.47
N VAL A 241 -0.19 21.21 16.09
CA VAL A 241 -0.68 21.05 14.72
C VAL A 241 -2.09 21.63 14.64
N PRO A 242 -2.41 22.50 13.67
CA PRO A 242 -3.77 22.97 13.48
C PRO A 242 -4.72 21.81 13.19
N LEU A 243 -5.89 21.79 13.83
CA LEU A 243 -6.85 20.69 13.69
C LEU A 243 -7.28 20.48 12.24
N VAL A 244 -7.37 21.54 11.44
CA VAL A 244 -7.67 21.44 10.00
C VAL A 244 -6.62 20.61 9.26
N VAL A 245 -5.34 20.73 9.62
CA VAL A 245 -4.25 19.97 9.01
C VAL A 245 -4.32 18.51 9.43
N THR A 246 -4.60 18.25 10.72
CA THR A 246 -4.89 16.89 11.22
C THR A 246 -6.04 16.27 10.44
N TRP A 247 -7.14 17.00 10.20
CA TRP A 247 -8.29 16.51 9.45
C TRP A 247 -8.00 16.27 7.97
N MET A 248 -7.28 17.18 7.29
CA MET A 248 -6.85 17.00 5.91
C MET A 248 -6.00 15.73 5.75
N ALA A 249 -5.03 15.53 6.65
CA ALA A 249 -4.22 14.31 6.68
C ALA A 249 -5.07 13.07 6.98
N THR A 250 -6.03 13.15 7.91
CA THR A 250 -6.98 12.06 8.20
C THR A 250 -7.80 11.67 6.97
N MET A 251 -8.33 12.64 6.21
CA MET A 251 -9.08 12.38 4.96
C MET A 251 -8.21 11.70 3.91
N TYR A 252 -6.97 12.18 3.75
CA TYR A 252 -6.02 11.57 2.86
C TYR A 252 -5.68 10.12 3.26
N CYS A 253 -5.41 9.87 4.54
CA CYS A 253 -5.09 8.54 5.06
C CYS A 253 -6.29 7.58 5.00
N LEU A 254 -7.53 8.07 5.19
CA LEU A 254 -8.75 7.29 4.94
C LEU A 254 -8.82 6.81 3.50
N PHE A 255 -8.60 7.73 2.55
CA PHE A 255 -8.63 7.44 1.12
C PHE A 255 -7.49 6.52 0.68
N ASN A 256 -6.25 6.87 0.98
CA ASN A 256 -5.08 6.09 0.56
C ASN A 256 -5.04 4.73 1.25
N GLY A 257 -5.36 4.66 2.54
CA GLY A 257 -5.49 3.39 3.26
C GLY A 257 -6.50 2.46 2.61
N ARG A 258 -7.66 3.00 2.21
CA ARG A 258 -8.68 2.22 1.47
C ARG A 258 -8.14 1.73 0.13
N LEU A 259 -7.49 2.61 -0.62
CA LEU A 259 -6.95 2.31 -1.93
C LEU A 259 -5.94 1.14 -1.86
N GLN A 260 -5.01 1.17 -0.91
CA GLN A 260 -4.02 0.11 -0.76
C GLN A 260 -4.64 -1.22 -0.30
N VAL A 261 -5.64 -1.17 0.60
CA VAL A 261 -6.38 -2.38 1.02
C VAL A 261 -7.13 -3.01 -0.16
N LEU A 262 -7.85 -2.21 -0.96
CA LEU A 262 -8.58 -2.72 -2.12
C LEU A 262 -7.66 -3.23 -3.23
N ALA A 263 -6.55 -2.53 -3.46
CA ALA A 263 -5.49 -2.99 -4.36
C ALA A 263 -4.93 -4.34 -3.94
N SER A 264 -4.82 -4.58 -2.63
CA SER A 264 -4.34 -5.84 -2.08
C SER A 264 -5.39 -6.94 -2.12
N ALA A 265 -6.65 -6.64 -1.76
CA ALA A 265 -7.74 -7.62 -1.72
C ALA A 265 -8.32 -7.97 -3.10
N GLY A 266 -8.25 -7.06 -4.08
CA GLY A 266 -8.90 -7.18 -5.40
C GLY A 266 -8.45 -8.38 -6.24
N ALA A 267 -7.29 -8.97 -5.90
CA ALA A 267 -6.79 -10.20 -6.49
C ALA A 267 -7.68 -11.44 -6.24
N ALA A 268 -8.54 -11.42 -5.21
CA ALA A 268 -9.13 -12.64 -4.65
C ALA A 268 -10.66 -12.62 -4.45
N ALA A 269 -11.41 -12.04 -5.40
CA ALA A 269 -12.86 -11.83 -5.25
C ALA A 269 -13.75 -13.10 -5.31
N THR A 270 -13.21 -14.30 -5.11
CA THR A 270 -13.97 -15.55 -5.05
C THR A 270 -13.97 -16.16 -3.66
N ALA A 271 -15.15 -16.20 -3.04
CA ALA A 271 -15.40 -17.19 -2.01
C ALA A 271 -15.97 -18.45 -2.69
N CYS A 272 -15.24 -19.57 -2.57
CA CYS A 272 -15.77 -20.87 -2.93
C CYS A 272 -16.81 -21.25 -1.86
N ALA A 273 -18.08 -21.36 -2.21
CA ALA A 273 -19.00 -22.16 -1.42
C ALA A 273 -18.96 -23.58 -2.01
N THR A 274 -18.07 -24.41 -1.48
CA THR A 274 -18.04 -25.83 -1.84
C THR A 274 -19.31 -26.49 -1.31
N ASP A 275 -20.27 -26.76 -2.18
CA ASP A 275 -21.29 -27.81 -1.97
C ASP A 275 -21.65 -28.56 -3.27
N THR A 276 -20.81 -28.49 -4.31
CA THR A 276 -20.96 -29.32 -5.51
C THR A 276 -19.76 -30.25 -5.68
N ALA A 277 -20.04 -31.53 -5.93
CA ALA A 277 -19.07 -32.61 -6.09
C ALA A 277 -18.21 -32.53 -7.36
N ALA A 278 -18.21 -31.39 -8.05
CA ALA A 278 -17.35 -31.13 -9.20
C ALA A 278 -16.36 -30.02 -8.82
N PRO A 279 -15.04 -30.26 -8.84
CA PRO A 279 -14.06 -29.19 -8.71
C PRO A 279 -14.17 -28.30 -9.95
N SER A 280 -14.99 -27.26 -9.88
CA SER A 280 -14.98 -26.21 -10.88
C SER A 280 -13.60 -25.58 -10.87
N LEU A 281 -12.85 -25.70 -11.98
CA LEU A 281 -11.57 -25.00 -12.21
C LEU A 281 -11.65 -23.47 -11.99
N ALA A 282 -12.86 -22.90 -11.87
CA ALA A 282 -13.12 -21.48 -11.66
C ALA A 282 -12.86 -20.98 -10.23
N CYS A 283 -12.78 -21.89 -9.26
CA CYS A 283 -12.69 -21.56 -7.83
C CYS A 283 -11.33 -22.03 -7.28
N THR A 284 -10.29 -21.20 -7.41
CA THR A 284 -9.01 -21.44 -6.73
C THR A 284 -9.11 -20.98 -5.27
N PRO A 285 -8.59 -21.76 -4.29
CA PRO A 285 -8.55 -21.38 -2.89
C PRO A 285 -7.97 -19.97 -2.71
N ALA A 286 -8.45 -19.25 -1.68
CA ALA A 286 -7.98 -17.92 -1.27
C ALA A 286 -6.54 -17.98 -0.76
N TYR A 287 -5.62 -18.26 -1.67
CA TYR A 287 -4.22 -18.33 -1.36
C TYR A 287 -3.61 -16.93 -1.25
N THR A 288 -2.48 -16.83 -0.55
CA THR A 288 -1.62 -15.64 -0.50
C THR A 288 -1.41 -15.06 -1.89
N ALA A 289 -1.96 -13.87 -2.13
CA ALA A 289 -1.84 -13.15 -3.40
C ALA A 289 -0.37 -13.07 -3.87
N SER A 290 0.56 -12.93 -2.92
CA SER A 290 1.99 -12.90 -3.19
C SER A 290 2.56 -14.16 -3.82
N MET A 291 1.97 -15.34 -3.64
CA MET A 291 2.47 -16.60 -4.21
C MET A 291 1.82 -16.96 -5.54
N GLY A 292 0.91 -16.12 -6.06
CA GLY A 292 0.18 -16.41 -7.32
C GLY A 292 1.13 -16.73 -8.48
N PHE A 293 2.16 -15.92 -8.68
CA PHE A 293 3.16 -16.16 -9.72
C PHE A 293 3.95 -17.46 -9.51
N VAL A 294 4.43 -17.74 -8.30
CA VAL A 294 5.22 -18.94 -8.01
C VAL A 294 4.42 -20.21 -8.23
N ARG A 295 3.14 -20.21 -7.83
CA ARG A 295 2.23 -21.34 -8.15
C ARG A 295 2.06 -21.50 -9.64
N CYS A 296 1.79 -20.40 -10.32
CA CYS A 296 1.59 -20.45 -11.75
C CYS A 296 2.81 -21.01 -12.49
N TRP A 297 4.00 -20.60 -12.06
CA TRP A 297 5.25 -21.14 -12.57
C TRP A 297 5.40 -22.64 -12.28
N ARG A 298 5.06 -23.11 -11.06
CA ARG A 298 5.15 -24.53 -10.67
C ARG A 298 4.17 -25.41 -11.45
N GLU A 299 2.90 -25.05 -11.52
CA GLU A 299 1.83 -25.82 -12.19
C GLU A 299 2.13 -26.00 -13.69
N ARG A 300 2.70 -24.97 -14.34
CA ARG A 300 3.10 -25.06 -15.76
C ARG A 300 4.43 -25.78 -15.98
N HIS A 301 5.36 -25.70 -15.03
CA HIS A 301 6.61 -26.48 -15.09
C HIS A 301 6.33 -28.00 -15.07
N GLU A 302 5.31 -28.42 -14.31
CA GLU A 302 4.87 -29.82 -14.29
C GLU A 302 4.29 -30.26 -15.66
N LEU A 303 3.47 -29.42 -16.31
CA LEU A 303 2.91 -29.72 -17.65
C LEU A 303 3.97 -29.79 -18.78
N GLN A 304 5.08 -29.05 -18.68
CA GLN A 304 6.18 -29.09 -19.66
C GLN A 304 7.20 -30.21 -19.39
N SER A 305 7.13 -30.88 -18.23
CA SER A 305 8.03 -32.00 -17.90
C SER A 305 7.66 -33.31 -18.59
N LEU A 306 6.54 -33.35 -19.35
CA LEU A 306 6.23 -34.43 -20.26
C LEU A 306 7.22 -34.44 -21.44
N PRO A 307 7.83 -35.59 -21.78
CA PRO A 307 8.86 -35.66 -22.81
C PRO A 307 8.23 -35.42 -24.20
N SER A 308 8.25 -34.18 -24.68
CA SER A 308 7.86 -33.86 -26.06
C SER A 308 9.11 -33.78 -26.95
N SER A 309 9.19 -34.72 -27.88
CA SER A 309 10.21 -34.94 -28.91
C SER A 309 10.30 -33.87 -30.01
N SER A 310 10.03 -32.59 -29.71
CA SER A 310 10.28 -31.49 -30.64
C SER A 310 10.74 -30.22 -29.91
N ALA A 311 12.06 -30.03 -29.85
CA ALA A 311 12.66 -28.78 -29.36
C ALA A 311 12.46 -27.66 -30.40
N SER A 312 11.23 -27.19 -30.58
CA SER A 312 10.97 -26.00 -31.37
C SER A 312 11.61 -24.77 -30.69
N VAL A 313 12.05 -23.80 -31.49
CA VAL A 313 12.58 -22.51 -30.99
C VAL A 313 11.59 -21.85 -30.03
N GLY A 314 10.28 -21.94 -30.33
CA GLY A 314 9.21 -21.44 -29.46
C GLY A 314 9.18 -22.10 -28.07
N ALA A 315 9.36 -23.41 -27.98
CA ALA A 315 9.40 -24.12 -26.69
C ALA A 315 10.59 -23.68 -25.84
N VAL A 316 11.77 -23.46 -26.46
CA VAL A 316 12.95 -22.92 -25.77
C VAL A 316 12.67 -21.49 -25.28
N ALA A 317 12.11 -20.63 -26.14
CA ALA A 317 11.79 -19.25 -25.81
C ALA A 317 10.85 -19.13 -24.60
N VAL A 318 9.78 -19.94 -24.57
CA VAL A 318 8.83 -19.97 -23.45
C VAL A 318 9.50 -20.42 -22.15
N ARG A 319 10.39 -21.44 -22.20
CA ARG A 319 11.15 -21.87 -21.01
C ARG A 319 12.08 -20.78 -20.49
N VAL A 320 12.78 -20.08 -21.38
CA VAL A 320 13.63 -18.94 -21.02
C VAL A 320 12.77 -17.82 -20.43
N GLY A 321 11.62 -17.52 -21.04
CA GLY A 321 10.68 -16.52 -20.54
C GLY A 321 10.18 -16.82 -19.13
N TRP A 322 9.75 -18.05 -18.85
CA TRP A 322 9.35 -18.44 -17.49
C TRP A 322 10.48 -18.27 -16.45
N ARG A 323 11.71 -18.67 -16.80
CA ARG A 323 12.88 -18.50 -15.89
C ARG A 323 13.21 -17.03 -15.66
N LEU A 324 13.17 -16.21 -16.71
CA LEU A 324 13.38 -14.76 -16.63
C LEU A 324 12.32 -14.11 -15.72
N LEU A 325 11.04 -14.41 -15.96
CA LEU A 325 9.93 -13.87 -15.17
C LEU A 325 10.03 -14.30 -13.69
N LEU A 326 10.41 -15.56 -13.41
CA LEU A 326 10.66 -16.00 -12.03
C LEU A 326 11.84 -15.26 -11.38
N GLY A 327 12.93 -15.07 -12.12
CA GLY A 327 14.07 -14.28 -11.64
C GLY A 327 13.67 -12.84 -11.31
N LEU A 328 12.91 -12.19 -12.18
CA LEU A 328 12.40 -10.82 -11.97
C LEU A 328 11.41 -10.75 -10.80
N TYR A 329 10.52 -11.73 -10.67
CA TYR A 329 9.64 -11.83 -9.51
C TYR A 329 10.46 -11.93 -8.20
N ALA A 330 11.48 -12.81 -8.15
CA ALA A 330 12.31 -13.00 -6.97
C ALA A 330 13.13 -11.74 -6.64
N VAL A 331 13.71 -11.09 -7.64
CA VAL A 331 14.41 -9.80 -7.48
C VAL A 331 13.46 -8.71 -7.01
N GLY A 332 12.24 -8.66 -7.54
CA GLY A 332 11.22 -7.70 -7.13
C GLY A 332 10.78 -7.89 -5.67
N VAL A 333 10.49 -9.12 -5.26
CA VAL A 333 10.08 -9.43 -3.88
C VAL A 333 11.24 -9.17 -2.90
N LEU A 334 12.41 -9.76 -3.14
CA LEU A 334 13.54 -9.67 -2.21
C LEU A 334 14.24 -8.31 -2.26
N GLY A 335 14.55 -7.83 -3.47
CA GLY A 335 15.18 -6.53 -3.68
C GLY A 335 14.27 -5.36 -3.32
N GLY A 336 12.97 -5.44 -3.66
CA GLY A 336 11.98 -4.45 -3.25
C GLY A 336 11.81 -4.39 -1.73
N SER A 337 11.75 -5.54 -1.05
CA SER A 337 11.67 -5.58 0.42
C SER A 337 12.95 -5.04 1.07
N ALA A 338 14.13 -5.38 0.54
CA ALA A 338 15.40 -4.83 1.03
C ALA A 338 15.46 -3.30 0.86
N LEU A 339 14.99 -2.79 -0.28
CA LEU A 339 14.92 -1.35 -0.54
C LEU A 339 13.91 -0.65 0.40
N PHE A 340 12.75 -1.27 0.65
CA PHE A 340 11.75 -0.79 1.59
C PHE A 340 12.36 -0.60 2.99
N PHE A 341 12.98 -1.64 3.54
CA PHE A 341 13.58 -1.58 4.88
C PHE A 341 14.82 -0.67 4.94
N LEU A 342 15.57 -0.53 3.85
CA LEU A 342 16.64 0.45 3.76
C LEU A 342 16.08 1.87 3.88
N GLY A 343 15.03 2.20 3.11
CA GLY A 343 14.36 3.49 3.17
C GLY A 343 13.77 3.78 4.55
N GLN A 344 13.06 2.81 5.12
CA GLN A 344 12.47 2.92 6.45
C GLN A 344 13.53 3.16 7.53
N ARG A 345 14.67 2.46 7.45
CA ARG A 345 15.81 2.69 8.34
C ARG A 345 16.33 4.13 8.23
N ILE A 346 16.52 4.63 7.01
CA ILE A 346 16.99 6.00 6.76
C ILE A 346 16.00 7.02 7.34
N ASN A 347 14.72 6.82 7.07
CA ASN A 347 13.62 7.66 7.55
C ASN A 347 13.61 7.74 9.09
N MET A 348 13.57 6.58 9.76
CA MET A 348 13.56 6.48 11.21
C MET A 348 14.81 7.09 11.84
N GLN A 349 16.00 6.74 11.35
CA GLN A 349 17.26 7.27 11.90
C GLN A 349 17.30 8.80 11.82
N ALA A 350 16.85 9.37 10.71
CA ALA A 350 16.76 10.81 10.53
C ALA A 350 15.74 11.44 11.49
N ASP A 351 14.54 10.88 11.60
CA ASP A 351 13.50 11.45 12.47
C ASP A 351 13.86 11.38 13.96
N TYR A 352 14.42 10.26 14.43
CA TYR A 352 14.91 10.15 15.80
C TYR A 352 16.09 11.07 16.08
N TYR A 353 16.96 11.32 15.10
CA TYR A 353 18.02 12.31 15.22
C TYR A 353 17.47 13.73 15.33
N LEU A 354 16.49 14.11 14.50
CA LEU A 354 15.81 15.40 14.59
C LEU A 354 15.08 15.59 15.92
N VAL A 355 14.49 14.53 16.47
CA VAL A 355 13.89 14.54 17.82
C VAL A 355 14.95 14.83 18.90
N ARG A 356 16.12 14.19 18.84
CA ARG A 356 17.23 14.45 19.77
C ARG A 356 17.74 15.89 19.66
N LEU A 357 17.94 16.38 18.44
CA LEU A 357 18.33 17.78 18.20
C LEU A 357 17.31 18.78 18.81
N ARG A 358 16.02 18.50 18.70
CA ARG A 358 14.96 19.35 19.29
C ARG A 358 14.96 19.34 20.82
N ARG A 359 15.41 18.24 21.45
CA ARG A 359 15.59 18.15 22.91
C ARG A 359 16.87 18.86 23.39
N GLY A 360 17.70 19.36 22.48
CA GLY A 360 18.97 20.00 22.80
C GLY A 360 20.17 19.04 22.89
N ASP A 361 19.98 17.76 22.60
CA ASP A 361 21.07 16.79 22.54
C ASP A 361 21.97 17.08 21.32
N LYS A 362 23.28 17.20 21.55
CA LYS A 362 24.29 17.55 20.55
C LYS A 362 24.87 16.34 19.81
N GLY A 363 24.55 15.10 20.21
CA GLY A 363 25.13 13.90 19.60
C GLY A 363 24.84 13.78 18.10
N SER A 364 25.85 13.45 17.30
CA SER A 364 25.71 13.09 15.87
C SER A 364 25.08 11.69 15.72
N ILE A 365 24.58 11.34 14.53
CA ILE A 365 24.17 9.96 14.23
C ILE A 365 25.39 9.04 14.43
N SER A 366 25.35 8.17 15.44
CA SER A 366 26.41 7.18 15.67
C SER A 366 26.60 6.32 14.42
N HIS A 367 27.83 6.23 13.92
CA HIS A 367 28.22 5.38 12.79
C HIS A 367 28.08 3.89 13.16
N GLY A 368 26.84 3.38 13.17
CA GLY A 368 26.54 1.94 13.26
C GLY A 368 26.73 1.20 11.94
N GLY A 369 27.85 1.48 11.28
CA GLY A 369 28.23 0.93 9.99
C GLY A 369 29.73 1.06 9.85
N SER A 370 30.45 0.09 10.38
CA SER A 370 31.77 -0.28 9.94
C SER A 370 31.75 -0.36 8.40
N LYS A 371 32.20 0.70 7.72
CA LYS A 371 32.74 0.52 6.38
C LYS A 371 33.82 -0.54 6.53
N PRO A 372 33.83 -1.63 5.75
CA PRO A 372 34.94 -2.56 5.78
C PRO A 372 36.21 -1.78 5.47
N VAL A 373 37.06 -1.68 6.49
CA VAL A 373 38.44 -1.21 6.35
C VAL A 373 39.09 -2.18 5.37
N GLY A 374 39.34 -1.72 4.14
CA GLY A 374 40.10 -2.50 3.16
C GLY A 374 39.41 -2.75 1.82
N ARG A 375 39.20 -1.69 1.05
CA ARG A 375 39.61 -1.68 -0.36
C ARG A 375 39.77 -0.23 -0.80
N ARG A 376 41.03 0.21 -0.81
CA ARG A 376 41.48 1.43 -1.49
C ARG A 376 41.07 1.30 -2.96
N ALA A 377 39.93 1.87 -3.33
CA ALA A 377 39.68 2.24 -4.71
C ALA A 377 40.46 3.54 -4.95
N ALA A 378 41.74 3.39 -5.30
CA ALA A 378 42.48 4.49 -5.89
C ALA A 378 41.94 4.65 -7.31
N ASN A 379 41.28 5.76 -7.59
CA ASN A 379 41.14 6.17 -8.99
C ASN A 379 42.52 6.56 -9.52
N LEU A 380 42.71 6.39 -10.82
CA LEU A 380 43.97 6.55 -11.57
C LEU A 380 44.68 7.91 -11.42
N HIS A 381 44.13 8.88 -10.68
CA HIS A 381 44.71 10.20 -10.47
C HIS A 381 44.99 10.53 -8.98
N GLY A 382 44.97 9.56 -8.08
CA GLY A 382 45.58 9.74 -6.74
C GLY A 382 44.87 10.69 -5.78
N ASP A 383 43.75 11.30 -6.16
CA ASP A 383 43.02 12.19 -5.28
C ASP A 383 42.28 11.42 -4.18
N ALA A 384 42.66 11.70 -2.93
CA ALA A 384 42.08 11.13 -1.74
C ALA A 384 40.60 11.55 -1.60
N LEU A 385 39.71 10.56 -1.62
CA LEU A 385 38.26 10.73 -1.44
C LEU A 385 37.92 11.48 -0.13
N ALA A 386 37.17 12.57 -0.29
CA ALA A 386 36.55 13.40 0.72
C ALA A 386 36.06 12.60 1.95
N THR A 387 36.82 12.64 3.06
CA THR A 387 36.39 11.99 4.31
C THR A 387 36.75 12.75 5.59
N SER A 388 37.76 13.62 5.63
CA SER A 388 38.02 14.46 6.82
C SER A 388 37.39 15.85 6.73
N SER A 389 37.60 16.57 5.64
CA SER A 389 37.17 17.97 5.49
C SER A 389 35.66 18.16 5.53
N SER A 390 34.88 17.24 4.95
CA SER A 390 33.41 17.31 4.97
C SER A 390 32.83 17.03 6.35
N LEU A 391 33.42 16.09 7.10
CA LEU A 391 33.02 15.78 8.47
C LEU A 391 33.38 16.93 9.42
N GLU A 392 34.57 17.51 9.27
CA GLU A 392 35.00 18.69 10.04
C GLU A 392 34.11 19.90 9.75
N ALA A 393 33.86 20.22 8.47
CA ALA A 393 32.94 21.30 8.07
C ALA A 393 31.53 21.08 8.61
N SER A 394 31.05 19.83 8.61
CA SER A 394 29.73 19.48 9.15
C SER A 394 29.66 19.68 10.66
N ARG A 395 30.66 19.18 11.42
CA ARG A 395 30.71 19.39 12.88
C ARG A 395 30.84 20.87 13.24
N ASP A 396 31.66 21.61 12.50
CA ASP A 396 31.82 23.05 12.66
C ASP A 396 30.52 23.82 12.42
N ALA A 397 29.76 23.45 11.38
CA ALA A 397 28.46 24.05 11.08
C ALA A 397 27.46 23.83 12.22
N GLN A 398 27.42 22.62 12.82
CA GLN A 398 26.52 22.30 13.93
C GLN A 398 26.89 23.03 15.23
N HIS A 399 28.19 23.18 15.53
CA HIS A 399 28.64 23.82 16.78
C HIS A 399 28.49 25.36 16.75
N ARG A 400 28.66 25.98 15.58
CA ARG A 400 28.65 27.44 15.43
C ARG A 400 27.26 28.05 15.27
N SER A 401 26.22 27.26 14.99
CA SER A 401 24.94 27.83 14.56
C SER A 401 23.74 27.29 15.33
N SER A 402 23.36 28.02 16.38
CA SER A 402 22.01 27.98 16.93
C SER A 402 21.38 29.34 16.67
N ILE A 403 20.46 29.42 15.71
CA ILE A 403 19.70 30.64 15.40
C ILE A 403 18.25 30.36 15.76
N ASP A 404 17.68 31.16 16.66
CA ASP A 404 16.31 30.99 17.17
C ASP A 404 15.99 29.57 17.65
N GLY A 405 16.99 28.88 18.23
CA GLY A 405 16.89 27.48 18.69
C GLY A 405 16.99 26.42 17.59
N TYR A 406 17.09 26.80 16.32
CA TYR A 406 17.31 25.87 15.21
C TYR A 406 18.80 25.59 15.00
N ARG A 407 19.11 24.37 14.56
CA ARG A 407 20.47 23.88 14.26
C ARG A 407 20.49 23.19 12.91
N ILE A 408 21.65 23.17 12.25
CA ILE A 408 21.86 22.40 11.02
C ILE A 408 22.07 20.91 11.40
N PRO A 409 21.19 19.98 10.94
CA PRO A 409 21.40 18.55 11.14
C PRO A 409 22.62 18.06 10.34
N VAL A 410 23.48 17.23 10.91
CA VAL A 410 24.71 16.74 10.26
C VAL A 410 24.96 15.26 10.56
N GLY A 411 25.72 14.60 9.68
CA GLY A 411 26.01 13.18 9.77
C GLY A 411 25.01 12.30 9.01
N GLY A 412 25.50 11.17 8.53
CA GLY A 412 24.71 10.21 7.77
C GLY A 412 24.17 10.83 6.48
N TRP A 413 22.90 10.56 6.16
CA TRP A 413 22.27 11.10 4.95
C TRP A 413 22.07 12.61 4.98
N PHE A 414 22.12 13.24 6.16
CA PHE A 414 22.06 14.71 6.22
C PHE A 414 23.27 15.36 5.55
N ASP A 415 24.41 14.68 5.42
CA ASP A 415 25.59 15.25 4.75
C ASP A 415 25.40 15.38 3.23
N SER A 416 24.44 14.67 2.65
CA SER A 416 24.13 14.73 1.22
C SER A 416 22.85 15.50 0.90
N VAL A 417 21.86 15.44 1.80
CA VAL A 417 20.54 16.05 1.58
C VAL A 417 20.02 16.76 2.82
N SER A 418 19.18 17.76 2.59
CA SER A 418 18.64 18.61 3.66
C SER A 418 17.55 17.89 4.46
N CYS A 419 16.76 17.05 3.78
CA CYS A 419 15.64 16.32 4.35
C CYS A 419 15.86 14.81 4.24
N ALA A 420 16.83 14.28 5.00
CA ALA A 420 17.18 12.85 4.97
C ALA A 420 16.01 11.92 5.34
N ASN A 421 15.09 12.37 6.20
CA ASN A 421 13.88 11.62 6.51
C ASN A 421 12.96 11.48 5.28
N PHE A 422 12.74 12.57 4.54
CA PHE A 422 11.94 12.55 3.31
C PHE A 422 12.60 11.69 2.21
N PHE A 423 13.92 11.75 2.10
CA PHE A 423 14.67 10.86 1.20
C PHE A 423 14.44 9.38 1.55
N GLY A 424 14.61 9.01 2.82
CA GLY A 424 14.36 7.65 3.30
C GLY A 424 12.93 7.18 2.98
N GLU A 425 11.95 8.07 3.14
CA GLU A 425 10.54 7.78 2.82
C GLU A 425 10.34 7.51 1.32
N LEU A 426 10.98 8.26 0.43
CA LEU A 426 10.92 7.98 -1.01
C LEU A 426 11.56 6.64 -1.38
N VAL A 427 12.69 6.29 -0.76
CA VAL A 427 13.36 5.00 -0.96
C VAL A 427 12.46 3.86 -0.46
N GLU A 428 11.82 4.05 0.70
CA GLU A 428 10.89 3.09 1.30
C GLU A 428 9.74 2.78 0.35
N TRP A 429 9.05 3.83 -0.13
CA TRP A 429 7.90 3.65 -1.02
C TRP A 429 8.27 3.20 -2.42
N THR A 430 9.50 3.46 -2.89
CA THR A 430 10.02 2.86 -4.12
C THR A 430 10.14 1.34 -3.96
N GLY A 431 10.69 0.87 -2.82
CA GLY A 431 10.73 -0.55 -2.49
C GLY A 431 9.33 -1.18 -2.43
N TYR A 432 8.38 -0.49 -1.80
CA TYR A 432 6.97 -0.90 -1.75
C TYR A 432 6.37 -1.11 -3.15
N VAL A 433 6.52 -0.15 -4.07
CA VAL A 433 6.02 -0.26 -5.45
C VAL A 433 6.58 -1.49 -6.15
N ILE A 434 7.88 -1.76 -5.99
CA ILE A 434 8.54 -2.93 -6.59
C ILE A 434 7.93 -4.23 -6.05
N VAL A 435 7.73 -4.34 -4.73
CA VAL A 435 7.10 -5.52 -4.11
C VAL A 435 5.66 -5.69 -4.60
N VAL A 436 4.87 -4.62 -4.64
CA VAL A 436 3.48 -4.69 -5.12
C VAL A 436 3.41 -5.09 -6.59
N ALA A 437 4.25 -4.51 -7.46
CA ALA A 437 4.32 -4.89 -8.86
C ALA A 437 4.69 -6.37 -9.05
N ALA A 438 5.70 -6.85 -8.31
CA ALA A 438 6.13 -8.25 -8.36
C ALA A 438 5.04 -9.21 -7.87
N THR A 439 4.46 -8.92 -6.70
CA THR A 439 3.44 -9.80 -6.07
C THR A 439 2.07 -9.74 -6.74
N SER A 440 1.80 -8.68 -7.50
CA SER A 440 0.57 -8.58 -8.30
C SER A 440 0.65 -9.34 -9.63
N ALA A 441 1.84 -9.82 -10.02
CA ALA A 441 1.99 -10.68 -11.19
C ALA A 441 1.20 -11.99 -10.98
N ALA A 442 0.35 -12.34 -11.93
CA ALA A 442 -0.57 -13.47 -11.86
C ALA A 442 -1.58 -13.44 -10.69
N SER A 443 -1.90 -12.26 -10.15
CA SER A 443 -2.73 -12.11 -8.93
C SER A 443 -4.16 -12.64 -9.04
N ASN A 444 -4.76 -12.73 -10.25
CA ASN A 444 -6.14 -13.22 -10.43
C ASN A 444 -6.31 -14.75 -10.26
N GLY A 445 -5.34 -15.44 -9.68
CA GLY A 445 -5.37 -16.90 -9.49
C GLY A 445 -5.27 -17.72 -10.79
N ASN A 446 -5.48 -17.11 -11.96
CA ASN A 446 -5.30 -17.75 -13.25
C ASN A 446 -3.91 -17.49 -13.83
N CYS A 447 -3.23 -18.58 -14.21
CA CYS A 447 -2.04 -18.48 -15.05
C CYS A 447 -2.29 -17.83 -16.41
N LEU A 448 -3.56 -17.78 -16.82
CA LEU A 448 -3.98 -17.40 -18.16
C LEU A 448 -3.32 -16.09 -18.60
N SER A 449 -3.31 -15.08 -17.74
CA SER A 449 -2.75 -13.78 -18.10
C SER A 449 -1.23 -13.80 -18.37
N VAL A 450 -0.46 -14.65 -17.68
CA VAL A 450 0.98 -14.81 -17.91
C VAL A 450 1.22 -15.69 -19.13
N THR A 451 0.45 -16.75 -19.30
CA THR A 451 0.56 -17.63 -20.47
C THR A 451 0.20 -16.90 -21.77
N THR A 452 -0.86 -16.10 -21.77
CA THR A 452 -1.25 -15.27 -22.91
C THR A 452 -0.19 -14.23 -23.23
N ALA A 453 0.44 -13.61 -22.23
CA ALA A 453 1.56 -12.69 -22.46
C ALA A 453 2.76 -13.41 -23.10
N LEU A 454 3.11 -14.62 -22.64
CA LEU A 454 4.18 -15.42 -23.26
C LEU A 454 3.83 -15.83 -24.70
N GLU A 455 2.58 -16.21 -24.95
CA GLU A 455 2.11 -16.62 -26.27
C GLU A 455 2.13 -15.46 -27.27
N GLU A 456 1.55 -14.32 -26.91
CA GLU A 456 1.46 -13.16 -27.80
C GLU A 456 2.80 -12.44 -27.98
N GLU A 457 3.61 -12.32 -26.93
CA GLU A 457 4.88 -11.58 -27.02
C GLU A 457 6.04 -12.44 -27.51
N LEU A 458 6.02 -13.77 -27.33
CA LEU A 458 7.11 -14.66 -27.79
C LEU A 458 6.68 -15.57 -28.94
N LEU A 459 5.62 -16.37 -28.78
CA LEU A 459 5.28 -17.42 -29.76
C LEU A 459 4.76 -16.85 -31.07
N GLN A 460 3.87 -15.85 -31.04
CA GLN A 460 3.33 -15.24 -32.25
C GLN A 460 4.43 -14.60 -33.12
N PRO A 461 5.35 -13.75 -32.61
CA PRO A 461 6.45 -13.22 -33.40
C PRO A 461 7.37 -14.31 -33.98
N LEU A 462 7.69 -15.34 -33.18
CA LEU A 462 8.55 -16.46 -33.61
C LEU A 462 7.94 -17.34 -34.69
N SER A 463 6.61 -17.37 -34.81
CA SER A 463 5.93 -18.11 -35.90
C SER A 463 6.17 -17.48 -37.28
N SER A 464 6.43 -16.17 -37.32
CA SER A 464 6.60 -15.38 -38.54
C SER A 464 8.05 -14.99 -38.82
N SER A 465 8.94 -15.17 -37.83
CA SER A 465 10.29 -14.61 -37.82
C SER A 465 11.35 -15.67 -37.50
N SER A 466 12.61 -15.32 -37.77
CA SER A 466 13.76 -16.13 -37.37
C SER A 466 14.00 -16.11 -35.86
N TRP A 467 14.77 -17.08 -35.34
CA TRP A 467 15.18 -17.15 -33.93
C TRP A 467 15.92 -15.88 -33.44
N TRP A 468 16.46 -15.07 -34.36
CA TRP A 468 17.06 -13.76 -34.09
C TRP A 468 16.09 -12.79 -33.40
N SER A 469 14.77 -12.96 -33.56
CA SER A 469 13.77 -12.19 -32.81
C SER A 469 13.92 -12.32 -31.30
N LEU A 470 14.50 -13.43 -30.79
CA LEU A 470 14.86 -13.59 -29.37
C LEU A 470 15.92 -12.60 -28.89
N MET A 471 16.75 -12.06 -29.79
CA MET A 471 17.73 -11.03 -29.45
C MET A 471 17.12 -9.63 -29.40
N ASN A 472 15.83 -9.47 -29.74
CA ASN A 472 15.17 -8.17 -29.69
C ASN A 472 14.83 -7.79 -28.24
N PRO A 473 15.52 -6.80 -27.62
CA PRO A 473 15.25 -6.41 -26.24
C PRO A 473 13.85 -5.83 -26.04
N ILE A 474 13.25 -5.23 -27.08
CA ILE A 474 11.91 -4.64 -26.99
C ILE A 474 10.86 -5.72 -26.75
N MET A 475 11.02 -6.89 -27.36
CA MET A 475 10.11 -8.04 -27.16
C MET A 475 10.10 -8.48 -25.70
N TRP A 476 11.28 -8.61 -25.10
CA TRP A 476 11.42 -8.96 -23.67
C TRP A 476 10.90 -7.86 -22.75
N LEU A 477 11.16 -6.59 -23.08
CA LEU A 477 10.62 -5.46 -22.32
C LEU A 477 9.08 -5.43 -22.36
N ARG A 478 8.46 -5.72 -23.51
CA ARG A 478 6.99 -5.82 -23.62
C ARG A 478 6.44 -6.97 -22.81
N LEU A 479 7.06 -8.14 -22.84
CA LEU A 479 6.68 -9.27 -21.99
C LEU A 479 6.73 -8.89 -20.50
N VAL A 480 7.85 -8.32 -20.05
CA VAL A 480 8.03 -7.88 -18.65
C VAL A 480 7.01 -6.81 -18.28
N ALA A 481 6.83 -5.80 -19.15
CA ALA A 481 5.83 -4.76 -18.97
C ALA A 481 4.43 -5.36 -18.86
N ARG A 482 4.06 -6.27 -19.76
CA ARG A 482 2.72 -6.88 -19.78
C ARG A 482 2.46 -7.77 -18.57
N VAL A 483 3.47 -8.43 -17.99
CA VAL A 483 3.32 -9.30 -16.81
C VAL A 483 3.27 -8.49 -15.51
N PHE A 484 4.20 -7.54 -15.33
CA PHE A 484 4.37 -6.83 -14.05
C PHE A 484 3.71 -5.44 -13.98
N PHE A 485 3.50 -4.80 -15.14
CA PHE A 485 2.97 -3.43 -15.25
C PHE A 485 1.73 -3.30 -16.14
N GLY A 486 1.34 -4.37 -16.84
CA GLY A 486 0.36 -4.33 -17.93
C GLY A 486 -1.01 -3.87 -17.44
N GLY A 487 -1.40 -2.67 -17.89
CA GLY A 487 -2.62 -1.96 -17.53
C GLY A 487 -3.91 -2.47 -18.18
N SER A 488 -4.03 -3.78 -18.41
CA SER A 488 -5.36 -4.36 -18.57
C SER A 488 -6.16 -4.03 -17.29
N GLU A 489 -7.47 -3.82 -17.42
CA GLU A 489 -8.44 -3.67 -16.32
C GLU A 489 -8.31 -4.74 -15.21
N SER A 490 -7.45 -5.74 -15.38
CA SER A 490 -7.15 -6.83 -14.45
C SER A 490 -6.07 -6.55 -13.39
N ARG A 491 -5.26 -5.47 -13.41
CA ARG A 491 -4.12 -5.31 -12.44
C ARG A 491 -3.86 -3.90 -11.88
N PRO A 492 -4.77 -3.32 -11.09
CA PRO A 492 -4.62 -1.95 -10.61
C PRO A 492 -3.77 -1.82 -9.34
N ALA A 493 -3.28 -2.91 -8.74
CA ALA A 493 -2.53 -2.86 -7.49
C ALA A 493 -1.18 -2.14 -7.63
N ALA A 494 -0.41 -2.44 -8.68
CA ALA A 494 0.84 -1.73 -8.97
C ALA A 494 0.59 -0.23 -9.24
N LEU A 495 -0.53 0.10 -9.90
CA LEU A 495 -0.94 1.47 -10.16
C LEU A 495 -1.32 2.20 -8.86
N ALA A 496 -2.01 1.53 -7.94
CA ALA A 496 -2.34 2.07 -6.62
C ALA A 496 -1.06 2.38 -5.82
N ALA A 497 -0.10 1.46 -5.79
CA ALA A 497 1.19 1.68 -5.13
C ALA A 497 1.98 2.81 -5.81
N PHE A 498 2.03 2.84 -7.15
CA PHE A 498 2.72 3.87 -7.90
C PHE A 498 2.09 5.26 -7.68
N SER A 499 0.76 5.36 -7.70
CA SER A 499 0.04 6.59 -7.42
C SER A 499 0.37 7.14 -6.03
N PHE A 500 0.57 6.26 -5.05
CA PHE A 500 0.99 6.64 -3.71
C PHE A 500 2.43 7.16 -3.69
N LEU A 501 3.38 6.50 -4.33
CA LEU A 501 4.76 7.01 -4.46
C LEU A 501 4.78 8.40 -5.11
N VAL A 502 4.01 8.61 -6.18
CA VAL A 502 3.90 9.92 -6.86
C VAL A 502 3.31 10.98 -5.92
N TYR A 503 2.28 10.63 -5.12
CA TYR A 503 1.74 11.54 -4.14
C TYR A 503 2.74 11.90 -3.04
N VAL A 504 3.47 10.90 -2.51
CA VAL A 504 4.52 11.14 -1.50
C VAL A 504 5.57 12.09 -2.06
N PHE A 505 6.07 11.85 -3.26
CA PHE A 505 6.99 12.78 -3.93
C PHE A 505 6.38 14.18 -4.08
N SER A 506 5.13 14.25 -4.54
CA SER A 506 4.41 15.51 -4.75
C SER A 506 4.22 16.32 -3.48
N ASN A 507 4.06 15.66 -2.33
CA ASN A 507 3.97 16.28 -1.02
C ASN A 507 5.36 16.66 -0.45
N LEU A 508 6.35 15.77 -0.55
CA LEU A 508 7.63 15.92 0.13
C LEU A 508 8.64 16.78 -0.64
N ALA A 509 8.70 16.69 -1.97
CA ALA A 509 9.66 17.43 -2.78
C ALA A 509 9.56 18.97 -2.63
N PRO A 510 8.37 19.61 -2.77
CA PRO A 510 8.28 21.05 -2.60
C PRO A 510 8.59 21.48 -1.16
N ARG A 511 8.25 20.65 -0.17
CA ARG A 511 8.61 20.88 1.24
C ARG A 511 10.13 20.81 1.46
N ALA A 512 10.80 19.85 0.82
CA ALA A 512 12.25 19.70 0.91
C ALA A 512 12.97 20.93 0.33
N VAL A 513 12.51 21.44 -0.81
CA VAL A 513 13.02 22.67 -1.43
C VAL A 513 12.81 23.87 -0.50
N ALA A 514 11.62 24.02 0.07
CA ALA A 514 11.33 25.11 1.01
C ALA A 514 12.22 25.05 2.26
N HIS A 515 12.43 23.85 2.82
CA HIS A 515 13.36 23.65 3.94
C HIS A 515 14.81 23.97 3.56
N HIS A 516 15.27 23.49 2.40
CA HIS A 516 16.62 23.74 1.91
C HIS A 516 16.88 25.25 1.72
N ALA A 517 15.95 25.96 1.07
CA ALA A 517 16.03 27.40 0.87
C ALA A 517 15.99 28.17 2.22
N TRP A 518 15.15 27.72 3.16
CA TRP A 518 15.10 28.31 4.49
C TRP A 518 16.41 28.15 5.25
N TYR A 519 17.03 26.97 5.22
CA TYR A 519 18.35 26.76 5.85
C TYR A 519 19.42 27.65 5.22
N ALA A 520 19.47 27.74 3.89
CA ALA A 520 20.40 28.62 3.19
C ALA A 520 20.23 30.09 3.60
N LYS A 521 18.97 30.56 3.70
CA LYS A 521 18.67 31.93 4.14
C LYS A 521 19.02 32.17 5.61
N THR A 522 18.72 31.21 6.49
CA THR A 522 18.86 31.37 7.94
C THR A 522 20.30 31.26 8.39
N PHE A 523 21.04 30.31 7.82
CA PHE A 523 22.40 29.98 8.25
C PHE A 523 23.49 30.50 7.33
N GLY A 524 23.17 30.91 6.10
CA GLY A 524 24.14 31.43 5.13
C GLY A 524 25.25 30.43 4.81
N ASP A 525 26.48 30.94 4.70
CA ASP A 525 27.70 30.22 4.33
C ASP A 525 27.99 28.95 5.16
N PRO A 526 27.79 28.92 6.49
CA PRO A 526 27.84 27.69 7.28
C PRO A 526 27.03 26.53 6.71
N TYR A 527 25.87 26.80 6.11
CA TYR A 527 25.02 25.77 5.52
C TYR A 527 25.34 25.53 4.05
N THR A 528 25.46 26.60 3.25
CA THR A 528 25.64 26.47 1.79
C THR A 528 26.95 25.76 1.42
N ARG A 529 28.02 25.94 2.22
CA ARG A 529 29.30 25.23 2.02
C ARG A 529 29.22 23.72 2.20
N LEU A 530 28.14 23.19 2.79
CA LEU A 530 27.95 21.74 2.91
C LEU A 530 27.58 21.09 1.57
N GLY A 531 27.18 21.87 0.54
CA GLY A 531 26.94 21.36 -0.81
C GLY A 531 25.79 20.34 -0.93
N ARG A 532 24.85 20.35 0.03
CA ARG A 532 23.73 19.40 0.10
C ARG A 532 22.67 19.72 -0.95
N GLN A 533 21.98 18.69 -1.40
CA GLN A 533 20.76 18.83 -2.20
C GLN A 533 19.52 18.91 -1.29
N ALA A 534 18.35 19.21 -1.85
CA ALA A 534 17.14 19.34 -1.03
C ALA A 534 16.64 17.97 -0.55
N LEU A 535 16.57 16.98 -1.44
CA LEU A 535 15.88 15.71 -1.24
C LEU A 535 16.61 14.48 -1.81
N ILE A 536 17.16 14.55 -3.02
CA ILE A 536 17.78 13.40 -3.70
C ILE A 536 19.28 13.67 -3.84
N PRO A 537 20.14 12.81 -3.25
CA PRO A 537 21.59 13.00 -3.29
C PRO A 537 22.11 13.17 -4.73
N GLY A 538 22.81 14.27 -4.98
CA GLY A 538 23.43 14.57 -6.27
C GLY A 538 22.46 14.93 -7.40
N VAL A 539 21.16 15.06 -7.15
CA VAL A 539 20.16 15.32 -8.21
C VAL A 539 19.21 16.48 -7.89
N TYR A 540 18.58 16.49 -6.71
CA TYR A 540 17.47 17.41 -6.39
C TYR A 540 17.51 17.93 -4.96
#